data_AF-A0A7W8B3U0-F1
#
_entry.id   AF-A0A7W8B3U0-F1
#
_cell.length_a   1.000
_cell.length_b   1.000
_cell.length_c   1.000
_cell.angle_alpha   90.00
_cell.angle_beta   90.00
_cell.angle_gamma   90.00
#
_symmetry.space_group_name_H-M   'P 1'
#
loop_
_entity.id
_entity.type
_entity.pdbx_description
1 polymer ?
#
loop_
_entity_poly.entity_id
_entity_poly.type
_entity_poly.pdbx_seq_one_letter_code
_entity_poly.pdbx_strand_id
1 'polypeptide(L)'
;MQASMTSLPAAVDDRPPLPLRPAPHERDGREDQQSAPARPHPQESCTAAATDPTIGEALRRVVEAQIGPRRVGAIYQNATSAFEVVAVVRDPERARELLNRRCAQWAVIVKDVFRADAEPFPVGSVWASTDHLVREGRPARTSRDVVTGRCPR
;
A
#
# COMPACT_ATOMS: atom_id res chain seq x y z
N MET A 1 -57.09 31.11 29.07
CA MET A 1 -55.92 30.52 28.39
C MET A 1 -54.77 30.51 29.38
N GLN A 2 -54.51 29.38 30.04
CA GLN A 2 -53.41 29.24 31.00
C GLN A 2 -52.48 28.12 30.56
N ALA A 3 -51.19 28.45 30.45
CA ALA A 3 -50.12 27.55 30.05
C ALA A 3 -49.72 26.64 31.23
N SER A 4 -49.76 25.33 31.02
CA SER A 4 -49.26 24.35 31.99
C SER A 4 -47.76 24.17 31.79
N MET A 5 -46.98 24.58 32.79
CA MET A 5 -45.59 24.17 32.96
C MET A 5 -45.56 22.94 33.87
N THR A 6 -45.21 21.78 33.32
CA THR A 6 -44.90 20.59 34.11
C THR A 6 -43.38 20.45 34.19
N SER A 7 -42.82 20.75 35.38
CA SER A 7 -41.45 20.38 35.74
C SER A 7 -41.36 18.88 35.97
N LEU A 8 -40.38 18.23 35.32
CA LEU A 8 -39.92 16.89 35.66
C LEU A 8 -38.71 16.99 36.59
N PRO A 9 -38.62 16.15 37.64
CA PRO A 9 -37.51 16.19 38.60
C PRO A 9 -36.22 15.59 38.02
N ALA A 10 -35.10 16.16 38.47
CA ALA A 10 -33.74 15.74 38.15
C ALA A 10 -33.49 14.28 38.57
N ALA A 11 -33.19 13.42 37.59
CA ALA A 11 -32.56 12.15 37.84
C ALA A 11 -31.10 12.40 38.22
N VAL A 12 -30.75 12.00 39.43
CA VAL A 12 -29.39 11.89 39.97
C VAL A 12 -28.56 10.95 39.08
N ASP A 13 -27.52 11.52 38.45
CA ASP A 13 -26.54 10.78 37.63
C ASP A 13 -25.57 10.07 38.59
N ASP A 14 -25.84 8.80 38.88
CA ASP A 14 -24.99 7.89 39.66
C ASP A 14 -23.81 7.40 38.79
N ARG A 15 -22.93 8.32 38.40
CA ARG A 15 -21.67 7.97 37.72
C ARG A 15 -20.50 8.40 38.61
N PRO A 16 -19.60 7.47 38.98
CA PRO A 16 -18.38 7.86 39.68
C PRO A 16 -17.56 8.81 38.79
N PRO A 17 -17.03 9.91 39.33
CA PRO A 17 -16.26 10.86 38.54
C PRO A 17 -14.99 10.19 38.00
N LEU A 18 -14.71 10.40 36.71
CA LEU A 18 -13.49 9.94 36.08
C LEU A 18 -12.27 10.52 36.82
N PRO A 19 -11.16 9.77 36.95
CA PRO A 19 -9.94 10.30 37.54
C PRO A 19 -9.47 11.53 36.76
N LEU A 20 -9.18 12.59 37.50
CA LEU A 20 -8.61 13.83 36.97
C LEU A 20 -7.37 13.50 36.14
N ARG A 21 -7.32 14.01 34.90
CA ARG A 21 -6.10 13.95 34.09
C ARG A 21 -4.97 14.60 34.88
N PRO A 22 -3.77 14.00 34.95
CA PRO A 22 -2.62 14.69 35.54
C PRO A 22 -2.40 16.01 34.79
N ALA A 23 -2.16 17.08 35.55
CA ALA A 23 -1.94 18.41 35.01
C ALA A 23 -0.83 18.37 33.94
N PRO A 24 -0.93 19.17 32.86
CA PRO A 24 0.20 19.36 31.96
C PRO A 24 1.34 19.91 32.81
N HIS A 25 2.50 19.26 32.73
CA HIS A 25 3.73 19.73 33.33
C HIS A 25 3.98 21.15 32.79
N GLU A 26 3.93 22.15 33.68
CA GLU A 26 4.41 23.48 33.38
C GLU A 26 5.88 23.36 32.99
N ARG A 27 6.16 23.77 31.75
CA ARG A 27 7.50 23.75 31.19
C ARG A 27 8.27 24.88 31.88
N ASP A 28 9.00 24.53 32.93
CA ASP A 28 9.92 25.45 33.60
C ASP A 28 10.95 25.97 32.59
N GLY A 29 11.04 27.29 32.51
CA GLY A 29 11.87 27.98 31.55
C GLY A 29 13.30 28.10 32.08
N ARG A 30 14.25 27.77 31.20
CA ARG A 30 15.71 27.98 31.29
C ARG A 30 16.51 26.87 31.96
N GLU A 31 16.97 25.95 31.12
CA GLU A 31 18.38 25.54 31.16
C GLU A 31 18.96 25.58 29.74
N ASP A 32 20.00 26.39 29.61
CA ASP A 32 20.98 26.47 28.53
C ASP A 32 21.23 25.11 27.85
N GLN A 33 20.70 24.92 26.65
CA GLN A 33 21.27 23.97 25.69
C GLN A 33 21.97 24.76 24.60
N GLN A 34 23.23 25.02 24.89
CA GLN A 34 24.29 25.42 23.96
C GLN A 34 24.04 24.85 22.56
N SER A 35 24.00 25.77 21.59
CA SER A 35 24.07 25.49 20.16
C SER A 35 25.23 24.56 19.85
N ALA A 36 24.96 23.25 19.77
CA ALA A 36 25.87 22.30 19.16
C ALA A 36 25.83 22.52 17.64
N PRO A 37 26.99 22.58 16.96
CA PRO A 37 27.02 22.69 15.51
C PRO A 37 26.30 21.50 14.89
N ALA A 38 25.56 21.78 13.81
CA ALA A 38 24.86 20.82 12.99
C ALA A 38 25.62 19.49 12.94
N ARG A 39 25.12 18.47 13.66
CA ARG A 39 25.42 17.10 13.27
C ARG A 39 24.74 16.94 11.92
N PRO A 40 25.47 16.78 10.80
CA PRO A 40 24.83 16.16 9.66
C PRO A 40 24.34 14.82 10.23
N HIS A 41 23.02 14.62 10.23
CA HIS A 41 22.55 13.25 10.11
C HIS A 41 23.41 12.65 9.00
N PRO A 42 24.04 11.48 9.17
CA PRO A 42 24.40 10.74 7.99
C PRO A 42 23.07 10.60 7.25
N GLN A 43 22.88 11.44 6.22
CA GLN A 43 22.14 11.02 5.07
C GLN A 43 22.94 9.80 4.66
N GLU A 44 22.55 8.64 5.23
CA GLU A 44 22.94 7.35 4.72
C GLU A 44 22.66 7.51 3.26
N SER A 45 23.78 7.66 2.60
CA SER A 45 23.80 8.06 1.24
C SER A 45 23.04 6.90 0.63
N CYS A 46 21.94 7.19 -0.05
CA CYS A 46 21.37 6.25 -1.00
C CYS A 46 22.37 6.07 -2.18
N THR A 47 23.68 6.10 -1.92
CA THR A 47 24.72 5.46 -2.68
C THR A 47 24.36 4.01 -2.71
N ALA A 48 23.72 3.61 -3.81
CA ALA A 48 24.32 2.63 -4.72
C ALA A 48 25.13 1.54 -4.01
N ALA A 49 24.55 0.91 -2.99
CA ALA A 49 25.15 -0.21 -2.31
C ALA A 49 24.83 -1.42 -3.19
N ALA A 50 25.77 -1.68 -4.08
CA ALA A 50 26.07 -2.97 -4.68
C ALA A 50 24.83 -3.77 -5.08
N THR A 51 24.62 -3.83 -6.38
CA THR A 51 23.88 -4.90 -7.08
C THR A 51 24.53 -6.25 -6.74
N ASP A 52 24.39 -6.73 -5.52
CA ASP A 52 24.60 -8.12 -5.20
C ASP A 52 23.49 -8.87 -5.96
N PRO A 53 23.84 -9.69 -6.96
CA PRO A 53 22.86 -10.33 -7.81
C PRO A 53 21.94 -11.25 -7.00
N THR A 54 22.42 -11.76 -5.86
CA THR A 54 21.66 -12.61 -4.93
C THR A 54 20.60 -11.81 -4.18
N ILE A 55 20.94 -10.63 -3.66
CA ILE A 55 19.99 -9.72 -3.01
C ILE A 55 18.94 -9.25 -4.04
N GLY A 56 19.38 -8.89 -5.25
CA GLY A 56 18.49 -8.49 -6.33
C GLY A 56 17.50 -9.59 -6.72
N GLU A 57 17.94 -10.86 -6.79
CA GLU A 57 17.07 -12.00 -7.07
C GLU A 57 16.09 -12.27 -5.92
N ALA A 58 16.56 -12.23 -4.67
CA ALA A 58 15.70 -12.41 -3.50
C ALA A 58 14.58 -11.35 -3.46
N LEU A 59 14.91 -10.08 -3.72
CA LEU A 59 13.93 -9.00 -3.82
C LEU A 59 12.92 -9.24 -4.95
N ARG A 60 13.36 -9.70 -6.12
CA ARG A 60 12.45 -10.06 -7.22
C ARG A 60 11.46 -11.15 -6.81
N ARG A 61 11.91 -12.20 -6.11
CA ARG A 61 11.02 -13.27 -5.62
C ARG A 61 9.99 -12.75 -4.63
N VAL A 62 10.40 -11.85 -3.71
CA VAL A 62 9.48 -11.18 -2.78
C VAL A 62 8.46 -10.33 -3.54
N VAL A 63 8.89 -9.57 -4.54
CA VAL A 63 8.00 -8.77 -5.39
C VAL A 63 7.00 -9.66 -6.14
N GLU A 64 7.42 -10.77 -6.74
CA GLU A 64 6.49 -11.70 -7.39
C GLU A 64 5.48 -12.29 -6.39
N ALA A 65 5.92 -12.63 -5.18
CA ALA A 65 5.01 -13.09 -4.12
C ALA A 65 4.00 -12.00 -3.70
N GLN A 66 4.42 -10.73 -3.68
CA GLN A 66 3.55 -9.59 -3.35
C GLN A 66 2.56 -9.25 -4.47
N ILE A 67 2.95 -9.41 -5.74
CA ILE A 67 2.05 -9.25 -6.90
C ILE A 67 1.04 -10.39 -6.95
N GLY A 68 1.48 -11.60 -6.60
CA GLY A 68 0.66 -12.81 -6.62
C GLY A 68 0.25 -13.21 -8.04
N PRO A 69 -0.95 -13.79 -8.23
CA PRO A 69 -1.42 -14.25 -9.54
C PRO A 69 -1.86 -13.11 -10.48
N ARG A 70 -1.71 -11.83 -10.08
CA ARG A 70 -2.06 -10.66 -10.90
C ARG A 70 -1.12 -10.54 -12.10
N ARG A 71 -1.52 -11.16 -13.20
CA ARG A 71 -0.86 -11.03 -14.50
C ARG A 71 -1.61 -10.07 -15.40
N VAL A 72 -0.97 -9.62 -16.46
CA VAL A 72 -1.63 -8.77 -17.47
C VAL A 72 -2.85 -9.52 -18.04
N GLY A 73 -4.00 -8.84 -18.05
CA GLY A 73 -5.32 -9.39 -18.41
C GLY A 73 -6.00 -10.21 -17.32
N ALA A 74 -5.41 -10.30 -16.11
CA ALA A 74 -6.05 -10.98 -14.98
C ALA A 74 -7.18 -10.09 -14.45
N ILE A 75 -8.30 -10.70 -14.11
CA ILE A 75 -9.40 -10.01 -13.42
C ILE A 75 -9.47 -10.54 -12.02
N TYR A 76 -9.30 -9.65 -11.04
CA TYR A 76 -9.52 -9.98 -9.64
C TYR A 76 -10.70 -9.18 -9.10
N GLN A 77 -11.43 -9.78 -8.18
CA GLN A 77 -12.58 -9.19 -7.51
C GLN A 77 -12.27 -9.10 -6.02
N ASN A 78 -12.52 -7.93 -5.46
CA ASN A 78 -12.61 -7.77 -4.01
C ASN A 78 -14.10 -7.71 -3.62
N ALA A 79 -14.40 -7.56 -2.32
CA ALA A 79 -15.78 -7.54 -1.83
C ALA A 79 -16.69 -6.46 -2.44
N THR A 80 -16.14 -5.44 -3.10
CA THR A 80 -16.88 -4.24 -3.53
C THR A 80 -16.74 -3.96 -5.03
N SER A 81 -15.69 -4.45 -5.69
CA SER A 81 -15.32 -4.06 -7.05
C SER A 81 -14.49 -5.14 -7.73
N ALA A 82 -14.47 -5.11 -9.07
CA ALA A 82 -13.71 -6.01 -9.91
C ALA A 82 -12.76 -5.19 -10.77
N PHE A 83 -11.50 -5.63 -10.81
CA PHE A 83 -10.42 -4.91 -11.46
C PHE A 83 -9.72 -5.80 -12.47
N GLU A 84 -9.56 -5.30 -13.68
CA GLU A 84 -8.74 -5.89 -14.72
C GLU A 84 -7.32 -5.32 -14.62
N VAL A 85 -6.33 -6.20 -14.58
CA VAL A 85 -4.92 -5.81 -14.61
C VAL A 85 -4.52 -5.48 -16.03
N VAL A 86 -4.31 -4.20 -16.31
CA VAL A 86 -3.91 -3.71 -17.63
C VAL A 86 -2.40 -3.86 -17.83
N ALA A 87 -1.61 -3.57 -16.79
CA ALA A 87 -0.16 -3.69 -16.86
C ALA A 87 0.46 -4.01 -15.50
N VAL A 88 1.62 -4.66 -15.51
CA VAL A 88 2.43 -4.95 -14.32
C VAL A 88 3.81 -4.34 -14.51
N VAL A 89 4.14 -3.36 -13.69
CA VAL A 89 5.41 -2.62 -13.70
C VAL A 89 6.29 -3.18 -12.58
N ARG A 90 7.41 -3.80 -12.96
CA ARG A 90 8.42 -4.37 -12.05
C ARG A 90 9.66 -3.52 -11.89
N ASP A 91 9.71 -2.41 -12.63
CA ASP A 91 10.79 -1.45 -12.55
C ASP A 91 10.54 -0.52 -11.35
N PRO A 92 11.45 -0.47 -10.36
CA PRO A 92 11.28 0.36 -9.18
C PRO A 92 11.29 1.85 -9.49
N GLU A 93 12.06 2.33 -10.46
CA GLU A 93 12.06 3.75 -10.85
C GLU A 93 10.69 4.12 -11.41
N ARG A 94 10.20 3.31 -12.36
CA ARG A 94 8.88 3.53 -12.96
C ARG A 94 7.75 3.40 -11.94
N ALA A 95 7.85 2.47 -11.00
CA ALA A 95 6.86 2.30 -9.94
C ALA A 95 6.81 3.51 -8.99
N ARG A 96 7.96 4.10 -8.67
CA ARG A 96 8.05 5.32 -7.84
C ARG A 96 7.39 6.51 -8.50
N GLU A 97 7.58 6.68 -9.81
CA GLU A 97 6.90 7.72 -10.60
C GLU A 97 5.39 7.53 -10.59
N LEU A 98 4.92 6.32 -10.87
CA LEU A 98 3.48 6.02 -10.96
C LEU A 98 2.75 6.17 -9.62
N LEU A 99 3.36 5.69 -8.53
CA LEU A 99 2.74 5.70 -7.21
C LEU A 99 3.09 6.95 -6.38
N ASN A 100 4.01 7.79 -6.88
CA ASN A 100 4.59 8.94 -6.17
C ASN A 100 5.11 8.57 -4.76
N ARG A 101 5.74 7.40 -4.63
CA ARG A 101 6.26 6.84 -3.36
C ARG A 101 7.72 6.46 -3.49
N ARG A 102 8.58 6.93 -2.57
CA ARG A 102 10.03 6.66 -2.61
C ARG A 102 10.41 5.18 -2.45
N CYS A 103 9.56 4.39 -1.79
CA CYS A 103 9.83 2.98 -1.48
C CYS A 103 9.08 1.99 -2.38
N ALA A 104 8.39 2.46 -3.43
CA ALA A 104 7.72 1.55 -4.37
C ALA A 104 8.76 0.75 -5.16
N GLN A 105 8.60 -0.58 -5.17
CA GLN A 105 9.43 -1.50 -5.95
C GLN A 105 8.71 -2.02 -7.20
N TRP A 106 7.38 -1.93 -7.19
CA TRP A 106 6.51 -2.42 -8.25
C TRP A 106 5.20 -1.63 -8.23
N ALA A 107 4.47 -1.69 -9.34
CA ALA A 107 3.12 -1.16 -9.46
C ALA A 107 2.32 -2.01 -10.43
N VAL A 108 1.03 -2.20 -10.15
CA VAL A 108 0.09 -2.85 -11.05
C VAL A 108 -0.92 -1.81 -11.50
N ILE A 109 -1.04 -1.60 -12.80
CA ILE A 109 -2.04 -0.69 -13.35
C ILE A 109 -3.31 -1.48 -13.56
N VAL A 110 -4.38 -1.06 -12.90
CA VAL A 110 -5.68 -1.73 -12.94
C VAL A 110 -6.74 -0.81 -13.51
N LYS A 111 -7.74 -1.41 -14.17
CA LYS A 111 -8.94 -0.74 -14.64
C LYS A 111 -10.15 -1.35 -13.94
N ASP A 112 -11.06 -0.52 -13.45
CA ASP A 112 -12.33 -0.98 -12.88
C ASP A 112 -13.21 -1.55 -14.01
N VAL A 113 -13.68 -2.78 -13.82
CA VAL A 113 -14.53 -3.48 -14.81
C VAL A 113 -15.99 -3.04 -14.69
N PHE A 114 -16.45 -2.64 -13.50
CA PHE A 114 -17.81 -2.14 -13.30
C PHE A 114 -18.01 -0.75 -13.91
N ARG A 115 -16.93 0.02 -14.03
CA ARG A 115 -16.93 1.35 -14.65
C ARG A 115 -16.18 1.29 -15.98
N ALA A 116 -16.90 1.09 -17.07
CA ALA A 116 -16.33 0.98 -18.41
C ALA A 116 -15.44 2.18 -18.81
N ASP A 117 -15.79 3.38 -18.32
CA ASP A 117 -15.07 4.64 -18.54
C ASP A 117 -14.08 4.99 -17.41
N ALA A 118 -13.78 4.05 -16.49
CA ALA A 118 -12.77 4.30 -15.48
C ALA A 118 -11.38 4.39 -16.10
N GLU A 119 -10.67 5.46 -15.75
CA GLU A 119 -9.26 5.61 -16.06
C GLU A 119 -8.43 4.56 -15.32
N PRO A 120 -7.44 3.93 -15.97
CA PRO A 120 -6.54 3.00 -15.31
C PRO A 120 -5.72 3.71 -14.22
N PHE A 121 -5.62 3.10 -13.04
CA PHE A 121 -4.87 3.66 -11.92
C PHE A 121 -3.80 2.70 -11.40
N PRO A 122 -2.64 3.22 -10.95
CA PRO A 122 -1.57 2.39 -10.41
C PRO A 122 -1.87 1.97 -8.96
N VAL A 123 -1.63 0.70 -8.68
CA VAL A 123 -1.82 0.06 -7.37
C VAL A 123 -0.51 -0.59 -6.94
N GLY A 124 -0.04 -0.26 -5.75
CA GLY A 124 1.12 -0.90 -5.10
C GLY A 124 0.75 -1.75 -3.88
N SER A 125 -0.52 -2.14 -3.76
CA SER A 125 -1.03 -2.91 -2.62
C SER A 125 -0.81 -4.40 -2.83
N VAL A 126 -0.20 -5.06 -1.85
CA VAL A 126 0.10 -6.50 -1.85
C VAL A 126 -1.15 -7.35 -2.13
N TRP A 127 -0.97 -8.50 -2.80
CA TRP A 127 -2.00 -9.53 -2.92
C TRP A 127 -2.50 -9.96 -1.55
N ALA A 128 -3.76 -9.68 -1.26
CA ALA A 128 -4.39 -10.04 0.00
C ALA A 128 -5.30 -11.26 -0.20
N SER A 129 -5.56 -12.01 0.87
CA SER A 129 -6.51 -13.13 0.86
C SER A 129 -7.96 -12.71 0.57
N THR A 130 -8.25 -11.42 0.68
CA THR A 130 -9.54 -10.82 0.31
C THR A 130 -9.69 -10.58 -1.19
N ASP A 131 -8.60 -10.69 -1.96
CA ASP A 131 -8.63 -10.61 -3.41
C ASP A 131 -8.89 -12.00 -3.99
N HIS A 132 -9.96 -12.13 -4.77
CA HIS A 132 -10.31 -13.36 -5.44
C HIS A 132 -10.01 -13.25 -6.94
N LEU A 133 -9.21 -14.17 -7.46
CA LEU A 133 -8.94 -14.22 -8.90
C LEU A 133 -10.15 -14.80 -9.62
N VAL A 134 -10.81 -13.98 -10.44
CA VAL A 134 -11.99 -14.39 -11.23
C VAL A 134 -11.55 -14.94 -12.59
N ARG A 135 -10.52 -14.33 -13.17
CA ARG A 135 -9.94 -14.74 -14.45
C ARG A 135 -8.44 -14.65 -14.39
N GLU A 136 -7.78 -15.73 -14.79
CA GLU A 136 -6.34 -15.73 -15.00
C GLU A 136 -5.96 -14.82 -16.16
N GLY A 137 -4.93 -14.00 -15.93
CA GLY A 137 -4.35 -13.19 -16.98
C GLY A 137 -3.63 -14.07 -17.99
N ARG A 138 -3.41 -13.51 -19.18
CA ARG A 138 -2.64 -14.22 -20.20
C ARG A 138 -1.28 -14.56 -19.60
N PRO A 139 -0.86 -15.84 -19.55
CA PRO A 139 0.50 -16.14 -19.17
C PRO A 139 1.40 -15.39 -20.15
N ALA A 140 2.40 -14.67 -19.63
CA ALA A 140 3.46 -14.16 -20.48
C ALA A 140 3.92 -15.38 -21.30
N ARG A 141 3.73 -15.35 -22.62
CA ARG A 141 4.19 -16.43 -23.50
C ARG A 141 5.67 -16.55 -23.23
N THR A 142 6.07 -17.49 -22.38
CA THR A 142 7.43 -17.98 -22.35
C THR A 142 7.62 -18.57 -23.73
N SER A 143 8.28 -17.81 -24.60
CA SER A 143 8.77 -18.29 -25.89
C SER A 143 9.75 -19.42 -25.61
N ARG A 144 9.22 -20.60 -25.30
CA ARG A 144 9.97 -21.83 -25.05
C ARG A 144 9.28 -23.04 -25.70
N ASP A 145 8.48 -22.77 -26.73
CA ASP A 145 7.92 -23.76 -27.66
C ASP A 145 8.47 -23.49 -29.08
N VAL A 146 9.79 -23.41 -29.21
CA VAL A 146 10.50 -23.58 -30.49
C VAL A 146 11.72 -24.45 -30.19
N VAL A 147 11.54 -25.78 -30.31
CA VAL A 147 12.49 -26.91 -30.27
C VAL A 147 11.67 -28.04 -29.64
N THR A 148 11.23 -29.09 -30.33
CA THR A 148 11.90 -29.91 -31.35
C THR A 148 10.84 -30.54 -32.25
N GLY A 149 10.82 -30.15 -33.52
CA GLY A 149 10.14 -30.89 -34.59
C GLY A 149 11.14 -31.29 -35.66
N ARG A 150 12.19 -32.04 -35.28
CA ARG A 150 13.16 -32.63 -36.22
C ARG A 150 13.10 -34.16 -36.13
N CYS A 151 12.49 -34.75 -37.17
CA CYS A 151 12.67 -36.08 -37.83
C CYS A 151 12.67 -37.37 -36.98
N PRO A 152 12.07 -38.50 -37.44
CA PRO A 152 12.46 -39.23 -38.67
C PRO A 152 11.23 -39.66 -39.52
N ARG A 153 11.29 -40.11 -40.78
CA ARG A 153 12.34 -40.70 -41.63
C ARG A 153 11.95 -40.47 -43.08
#